data_AF-A0A3A8JZJ8-F1
#
_entry.id   AF-A0A3A8JZJ8-F1
#
_cell.length_a   1.000
_cell.length_b   1.000
_cell.length_c   1.000
_cell.angle_alpha   90.00
_cell.angle_beta   90.00
_cell.angle_gamma   90.00
#
_symmetry.space_group_name_H-M   'P 1'
#
loop_
_entity.id
_entity.type
_entity.pdbx_description
1 polymer ?
#
loop_
_entity_poly.entity_id
_entity_poly.type
_entity_poly.pdbx_seq_one_letter_code
_entity_poly.pdbx_strand_id
1 'polypeptide(L)'
;MAVRASDVSRIPGRRTRPGPPSETPPGKPMVSWFDPAVLVKSGLKALLSGTFGRQADRRLLDAVSQPQKLAFDYSLDASKHPRDELWLDYVSDLGDGWDSTYAVASTVMAPELELTDDSGRTHVTRGGDVLVFGGDEVYPTASVEEYQARTVVPYEDALNRRRHRPHLFAVPGNHDWYDGLVSFTRLFCQGRFSSGWRTQQRRSYFALKLPHGWWLLGTDMQLESDLDAPQVRFFQKVAACMEDTDRVILCNAEPAWIKQQVMPHAGRGFLDNNIDFLERKVLGKKVSIFLAGDLHHYRRHEDADGRQKIVAGGGGAFLHPTHLPKVDRRPGGFELKECYPPQRTSQRLTWRNLLFPVLNPWFSAFMGVIYTLLGWGIAANLNEGAVGAPSFREVINAALQSTGSLVLGAGVVLGTVAFADGRRGPLWKKAAGVVHGLAHVAAALLLTWGVSAIAAPLAAELQWSLRRDFLSGLLLLGGGALVGPLVVGVYLLLSLNVFSCHPNEAFSSLSIPDWKNFLRLHFDTEGQLTVYPVGFRRVPRKWKRGSGPEDPVWVPDPADTRATPPRLIEPPIVISRTKALPVKPETGPPGPMVMMEDEHPPGGAV
;
A
#
# COMPACT_ATOMS: atom_id res chain seq x y z
N MET A 1 -24.72 4.63 33.26
CA MET A 1 -23.33 4.53 33.76
C MET A 1 -22.38 4.74 32.59
N ALA A 2 -21.68 5.87 32.56
CA ALA A 2 -20.80 6.26 31.46
C ALA A 2 -19.49 5.45 31.50
N VAL A 3 -19.18 4.73 30.42
CA VAL A 3 -17.89 4.08 30.22
C VAL A 3 -16.89 5.18 29.86
N ARG A 4 -15.92 5.43 30.75
CA ARG A 4 -14.79 6.33 30.48
C ARG A 4 -14.03 5.81 29.26
N ALA A 5 -13.71 6.72 28.34
CA ALA A 5 -12.82 6.48 27.21
C ALA A 5 -11.49 5.88 27.72
N SER A 6 -11.29 4.58 27.48
CA SER A 6 -10.07 3.90 27.91
C SER A 6 -8.95 4.15 26.91
N ASP A 7 -7.80 4.53 27.46
CA ASP A 7 -6.47 4.53 26.84
C ASP A 7 -6.27 3.36 25.88
N VAL A 8 -5.67 3.65 24.72
CA VAL A 8 -5.28 2.64 23.73
C VAL A 8 -4.19 1.69 24.27
N SER A 9 -3.61 1.97 25.44
CA SER A 9 -2.41 1.31 25.95
C SER A 9 -2.61 0.07 26.82
N ARG A 10 -3.83 -0.34 27.19
CA ARG A 10 -4.01 -1.45 28.16
C ARG A 10 -5.19 -2.38 27.84
N ILE A 11 -4.86 -3.56 27.30
CA ILE A 11 -5.70 -4.76 27.46
C ILE A 11 -5.77 -5.07 28.97
N PRO A 12 -6.96 -5.26 29.58
CA PRO A 12 -7.06 -5.59 30.99
C PRO A 12 -6.65 -7.04 31.21
N GLY A 13 -5.41 -7.26 31.66
CA GLY A 13 -4.93 -8.60 32.04
C GLY A 13 -3.53 -8.58 32.63
N ARG A 14 -3.42 -8.93 33.93
CA ARG A 14 -2.20 -9.14 34.73
C ARG A 14 -1.25 -7.94 34.89
N ARG A 15 -1.25 -7.34 36.09
CA ARG A 15 -0.12 -6.56 36.62
C ARG A 15 1.08 -7.48 36.83
N THR A 16 1.91 -7.64 35.81
CA THR A 16 3.29 -8.11 35.96
C THR A 16 4.15 -6.90 36.31
N ARG A 17 5.16 -7.05 37.19
CA ARG A 17 6.16 -6.00 37.38
C ARG A 17 6.79 -5.71 36.02
N PRO A 18 6.90 -4.44 35.58
CA PRO A 18 7.54 -4.15 34.31
C PRO A 18 8.99 -4.67 34.39
N GLY A 19 9.34 -5.55 33.46
CA GLY A 19 10.74 -5.95 33.27
C GLY A 19 11.60 -4.74 32.88
N PRO A 20 12.93 -4.92 32.78
CA PRO A 20 13.79 -3.88 32.23
C PRO A 20 13.24 -3.42 30.87
N PRO A 21 13.29 -2.12 30.56
CA PRO A 21 12.80 -1.60 29.29
C PRO A 21 13.52 -2.31 28.14
N SER A 22 12.76 -2.76 27.13
CA SER A 22 13.32 -3.45 25.97
C SER A 22 14.44 -2.63 25.34
N GLU A 23 15.54 -3.29 24.95
CA GLU A 23 16.65 -2.70 24.21
C GLU A 23 16.35 -2.61 22.70
N THR A 24 15.35 -3.35 22.22
CA THR A 24 14.92 -3.33 20.82
C THR A 24 13.48 -2.83 20.69
N PRO A 25 13.13 -2.17 19.56
CA PRO A 25 11.77 -1.74 19.33
C PRO A 25 10.78 -2.90 19.28
N PRO A 26 9.54 -2.72 19.79
CA PRO A 26 8.50 -3.75 19.80
C PRO A 26 7.85 -3.99 18.42
N GLY A 27 8.26 -3.25 17.41
CA GLY A 27 7.63 -3.22 16.10
C GLY A 27 7.75 -4.51 15.30
N LYS A 28 6.78 -4.70 14.39
CA LYS A 28 6.82 -5.82 13.43
C LYS A 28 7.73 -5.49 12.24
N PRO A 29 8.45 -6.48 11.67
CA PRO A 29 9.15 -6.29 10.40
C PRO A 29 8.18 -6.04 9.25
N MET A 30 8.74 -5.66 8.09
CA MET A 30 8.01 -5.60 6.82
C MET A 30 7.20 -6.88 6.61
N VAL A 31 6.01 -6.75 6.02
CA VAL A 31 5.20 -7.91 5.66
C VAL A 31 5.95 -8.76 4.63
N SER A 32 6.03 -10.06 4.90
CA SER A 32 6.48 -11.07 3.96
C SER A 32 5.36 -11.38 2.97
N TRP A 33 5.20 -10.55 1.95
CA TRP A 33 4.08 -10.62 1.01
C TRP A 33 3.97 -11.94 0.24
N PHE A 34 5.09 -12.63 0.03
CA PHE A 34 5.13 -13.95 -0.60
C PHE A 34 5.22 -15.12 0.38
N ASP A 35 5.10 -14.88 1.68
CA ASP A 35 4.90 -15.97 2.63
C ASP A 35 3.57 -16.68 2.30
N PRO A 36 3.57 -18.01 2.07
CA PRO A 36 2.35 -18.75 1.72
C PRO A 36 1.19 -18.53 2.69
N ALA A 37 1.45 -18.41 4.00
CA ALA A 37 0.40 -18.18 4.99
C ALA A 37 -0.19 -16.77 4.86
N VAL A 38 0.65 -15.76 4.56
CA VAL A 38 0.20 -14.39 4.31
C VAL A 38 -0.62 -14.32 3.03
N LEU A 39 -0.16 -14.95 1.94
CA LEU A 39 -0.89 -15.01 0.67
C LEU A 39 -2.30 -15.59 0.86
N VAL A 40 -2.40 -16.74 1.55
CA VAL A 40 -3.70 -17.39 1.83
C VAL A 40 -4.59 -16.51 2.70
N LYS A 41 -4.06 -15.96 3.80
CA LYS A 41 -4.83 -15.14 4.74
C LYS A 41 -5.34 -13.85 4.09
N SER A 42 -4.47 -13.14 3.37
CA SER A 42 -4.81 -11.91 2.66
C SER A 42 -5.79 -12.19 1.52
N GLY A 43 -5.59 -13.27 0.76
CA GLY A 43 -6.52 -13.69 -0.30
C GLY A 43 -7.91 -14.03 0.23
N LEU A 44 -8.00 -14.80 1.31
CA LEU A 44 -9.28 -15.13 1.96
C LEU A 44 -9.98 -13.87 2.49
N LYS A 45 -9.25 -12.96 3.13
CA LYS A 45 -9.81 -11.69 3.60
C LYS A 45 -10.31 -10.83 2.44
N ALA A 46 -9.53 -10.66 1.38
CA ALA A 46 -9.96 -9.90 0.20
C ALA A 46 -11.23 -10.49 -0.44
N LEU A 47 -11.33 -11.82 -0.54
CA LEU A 47 -12.54 -12.50 -1.02
C LEU A 47 -13.75 -12.21 -0.11
N LEU A 48 -13.61 -12.40 1.20
CA LEU A 48 -14.68 -12.16 2.17
C LEU A 48 -15.12 -10.69 2.19
N SER A 49 -14.17 -9.75 2.15
CA SER A 49 -14.46 -8.32 2.11
C SER A 49 -15.15 -7.92 0.80
N GLY A 50 -14.75 -8.48 -0.34
CA GLY A 50 -15.40 -8.24 -1.62
C GLY A 50 -16.84 -8.75 -1.68
N THR A 51 -17.13 -9.91 -1.08
CA THR A 51 -18.49 -10.49 -1.09
C THR A 51 -19.41 -9.87 -0.03
N PHE A 52 -18.91 -9.63 1.19
CA PHE A 52 -19.72 -9.15 2.32
C PHE A 52 -19.67 -7.63 2.52
N GLY A 53 -18.59 -6.96 2.12
CA GLY A 53 -18.46 -5.51 2.23
C GLY A 53 -19.53 -4.74 1.44
N ARG A 54 -20.06 -5.36 0.37
CA ARG A 54 -21.19 -4.82 -0.41
C ARG A 54 -22.50 -4.76 0.35
N GLN A 55 -22.74 -5.67 1.29
CA GLN A 55 -24.03 -5.82 1.97
C GLN A 55 -24.07 -5.11 3.33
N ALA A 56 -22.93 -4.62 3.82
CA ALA A 56 -22.78 -4.01 5.14
C ALA A 56 -21.99 -2.70 5.09
N ASP A 57 -22.31 -1.81 4.14
CA ASP A 57 -21.67 -0.48 4.09
C ASP A 57 -22.02 0.32 5.35
N ARG A 58 -21.02 0.44 6.21
CA ARG A 58 -21.14 1.07 7.52
C ARG A 58 -21.25 2.59 7.43
N ARG A 59 -20.84 3.22 6.33
CA ARG A 59 -20.91 4.67 6.14
C ARG A 59 -22.34 5.18 6.23
N LEU A 60 -23.32 4.43 5.72
CA LEU A 60 -24.75 4.75 5.83
C LEU A 60 -25.22 4.77 7.29
N LEU A 61 -24.80 3.79 8.09
CA LEU A 61 -25.13 3.70 9.51
C LEU A 61 -24.45 4.81 10.32
N ASP A 62 -23.17 5.07 10.06
CA ASP A 62 -22.40 6.11 10.73
C ASP A 62 -22.93 7.51 10.35
N ALA A 63 -23.40 7.71 9.13
CA ALA A 63 -24.00 8.97 8.70
C ALA A 63 -25.26 9.36 9.51
N VAL A 64 -26.01 8.36 10.00
CA VAL A 64 -27.19 8.56 10.85
C VAL A 64 -26.83 8.59 12.33
N SER A 65 -25.95 7.68 12.77
CA SER A 65 -25.67 7.45 14.19
C SER A 65 -24.54 8.32 14.77
N GLN A 66 -23.67 8.89 13.93
CA GLN A 66 -22.53 9.70 14.34
C GLN A 66 -22.65 11.13 13.78
N PRO A 67 -23.31 12.06 14.52
CA PRO A 67 -23.33 13.46 14.13
C PRO A 67 -21.92 14.05 14.19
N GLN A 68 -21.51 14.66 13.07
CA GLN A 68 -20.22 15.34 12.89
C GLN A 68 -20.48 16.78 12.42
N LYS A 69 -19.59 17.69 12.79
CA LYS A 69 -19.58 19.06 12.23
C LYS A 69 -19.41 18.99 10.70
N LEU A 70 -19.99 19.96 9.99
CA LEU A 70 -19.79 20.07 8.54
C LEU A 70 -18.32 20.33 8.18
N ALA A 71 -17.63 21.12 9.00
CA ALA A 71 -16.19 21.32 8.89
C ALA A 71 -15.54 21.50 10.26
N PHE A 72 -14.28 21.10 10.36
CA PHE A 72 -13.42 21.43 11.50
C PHE A 72 -12.64 22.70 11.17
N ASP A 73 -12.84 23.74 11.96
CA ASP A 73 -12.29 25.06 11.68
C ASP A 73 -10.90 25.22 12.33
N TYR A 74 -9.89 25.30 11.47
CA TYR A 74 -8.49 25.64 11.78
C TYR A 74 -8.08 26.98 11.17
N SER A 75 -9.02 27.71 10.56
CA SER A 75 -8.81 29.10 10.15
C SER A 75 -8.77 30.04 11.36
N LEU A 76 -9.19 29.55 12.53
CA LEU A 76 -9.15 30.25 13.81
C LEU A 76 -8.20 29.58 14.80
N ASP A 77 -7.58 30.37 15.67
CA ASP A 77 -6.80 29.91 16.81
C ASP A 77 -7.69 29.43 17.98
N ALA A 78 -7.06 28.99 19.08
CA ALA A 78 -7.79 28.53 20.27
C ALA A 78 -8.64 29.62 20.94
N SER A 79 -8.32 30.89 20.71
CA SER A 79 -9.03 32.08 21.21
C SER A 79 -10.09 32.58 20.23
N LYS A 80 -10.32 31.86 19.11
CA LYS A 80 -11.24 32.20 18.02
C LYS A 80 -10.85 33.43 17.20
N HIS A 81 -9.57 33.81 17.21
CA HIS A 81 -9.05 34.82 16.28
C HIS A 81 -8.59 34.16 14.98
N PRO A 82 -8.65 34.86 13.84
CA PRO A 82 -8.06 34.39 12.60
C PRO A 82 -6.60 33.97 12.80
N ARG A 83 -6.27 32.80 12.28
CA ARG A 83 -4.94 32.23 12.37
C ARG A 83 -4.11 32.68 11.18
N ASP A 84 -2.97 33.31 11.44
CA ASP A 84 -2.10 33.84 10.38
C ASP A 84 -1.25 32.76 9.70
N GLU A 85 -0.84 31.73 10.43
CA GLU A 85 0.08 30.70 9.96
C GLU A 85 -0.37 29.30 10.41
N LEU A 86 -0.28 28.29 9.55
CA LEU A 86 -0.58 26.90 9.89
C LEU A 86 0.40 25.93 9.22
N TRP A 87 0.88 24.95 9.99
CA TRP A 87 1.61 23.79 9.47
C TRP A 87 0.73 22.54 9.48
N LEU A 88 0.82 21.73 8.43
CA LEU A 88 0.07 20.48 8.28
C LEU A 88 0.99 19.39 7.72
N ASP A 89 0.95 18.19 8.30
CA ASP A 89 1.67 17.02 7.80
C ASP A 89 0.70 16.05 7.09
N TYR A 90 1.08 15.51 5.94
CA TYR A 90 0.35 14.49 5.19
C TYR A 90 1.21 13.26 4.98
N VAL A 91 0.72 12.09 5.40
CA VAL A 91 1.42 10.80 5.28
C VAL A 91 0.43 9.75 4.79
N SER A 92 0.83 8.89 3.86
CA SER A 92 -0.02 7.79 3.37
C SER A 92 0.77 6.49 3.27
N ASP A 93 0.07 5.36 3.28
CA ASP A 93 0.61 4.00 3.09
C ASP A 93 1.65 3.66 4.16
N LEU A 94 1.20 3.68 5.41
CA LEU A 94 2.02 3.39 6.58
C LEU A 94 1.67 2.03 7.18
N GLY A 95 2.47 1.56 8.12
CA GLY A 95 2.13 0.34 8.85
C GLY A 95 2.39 -0.97 8.12
N ASP A 96 3.39 -1.03 7.25
CA ASP A 96 3.92 -2.30 6.68
C ASP A 96 5.11 -2.84 7.47
N GLY A 97 6.07 -2.00 7.86
CA GLY A 97 7.18 -2.44 8.71
C GLY A 97 7.69 -1.32 9.61
N TRP A 98 8.17 -1.72 10.80
CA TRP A 98 8.61 -0.81 11.86
C TRP A 98 9.57 0.25 11.38
N ASP A 99 10.71 -0.13 10.80
CA ASP A 99 11.76 0.81 10.43
C ASP A 99 11.28 1.91 9.48
N SER A 100 10.48 1.52 8.48
CA SER A 100 9.92 2.43 7.48
C SER A 100 8.93 3.39 8.14
N THR A 101 7.93 2.85 8.84
CA THR A 101 6.90 3.65 9.51
C THR A 101 7.49 4.55 10.59
N TYR A 102 8.40 4.03 11.40
CA TYR A 102 8.99 4.76 12.53
C TYR A 102 9.97 5.85 12.07
N ALA A 103 10.71 5.64 10.98
CA ALA A 103 11.57 6.69 10.42
C ALA A 103 10.74 7.88 9.91
N VAL A 104 9.63 7.61 9.22
CA VAL A 104 8.69 8.65 8.80
C VAL A 104 8.04 9.29 10.02
N ALA A 105 7.51 8.51 10.96
CA ALA A 105 6.85 9.00 12.16
C ALA A 105 7.76 9.89 13.02
N SER A 106 9.02 9.50 13.27
CA SER A 106 9.97 10.27 14.09
C SER A 106 10.32 11.62 13.46
N THR A 107 10.39 11.68 12.13
CA THR A 107 10.64 12.93 11.40
C THR A 107 9.37 13.78 11.34
N VAL A 108 8.23 13.15 11.05
CA VAL A 108 6.92 13.80 11.07
C VAL A 108 6.68 14.40 12.44
N MET A 109 7.04 13.74 13.54
CA MET A 109 6.80 14.15 14.94
C MET A 109 7.93 14.99 15.57
N ALA A 110 8.96 15.36 14.79
CA ALA A 110 9.95 16.33 15.24
C ALA A 110 9.31 17.73 15.40
N PRO A 111 9.73 18.54 16.38
CA PRO A 111 9.21 19.90 16.54
C PRO A 111 9.66 20.82 15.39
N GLU A 112 10.90 20.65 14.95
CA GLU A 112 11.52 21.41 13.87
C GLU A 112 12.45 20.47 13.08
N LEU A 113 12.60 20.73 11.78
CA LEU A 113 13.52 20.01 10.90
C LEU A 113 14.30 21.00 10.03
N GLU A 114 15.60 20.78 9.92
CA GLU A 114 16.43 21.37 8.88
C GLU A 114 16.52 20.41 7.69
N LEU A 115 15.98 20.84 6.55
CA LEU A 115 15.88 20.01 5.35
C LEU A 115 16.64 20.66 4.20
N THR A 116 17.63 19.96 3.67
CA THR A 116 18.37 20.42 2.48
C THR A 116 17.71 19.93 1.21
N ASP A 117 17.60 20.78 0.20
CA ASP A 117 17.23 20.39 -1.17
C ASP A 117 18.44 20.00 -2.03
N ASP A 118 18.20 19.55 -3.26
CA ASP A 118 19.24 19.14 -4.19
C ASP A 118 20.13 20.31 -4.67
N SER A 119 19.72 21.56 -4.46
CA SER A 119 20.55 22.75 -4.72
C SER A 119 21.52 23.06 -3.56
N GLY A 120 21.39 22.36 -2.43
CA GLY A 120 22.18 22.60 -1.22
C GLY A 120 21.59 23.68 -0.31
N ARG A 121 20.40 24.21 -0.61
CA ARG A 121 19.72 25.19 0.24
C ARG A 121 19.04 24.47 1.40
N THR A 122 19.23 24.99 2.61
CA THR A 122 18.57 24.50 3.83
C THR A 122 17.28 25.26 4.08
N HIS A 123 16.23 24.51 4.40
CA HIS A 123 14.91 25.01 4.75
C HIS A 123 14.56 24.53 6.16
N VAL A 124 14.18 25.46 7.03
CA VAL A 124 13.70 25.13 8.38
C VAL A 124 12.19 24.96 8.32
N THR A 125 11.70 23.82 8.79
CA THR A 125 10.26 23.52 8.80
C THR A 125 9.80 23.14 10.20
N ARG A 126 8.54 23.44 10.52
CA ARG A 126 7.95 23.13 11.84
C ARG A 126 6.98 21.98 11.75
N GLY A 127 6.83 21.28 12.87
CA GLY A 127 5.83 20.23 13.01
C GLY A 127 4.41 20.72 12.80
N GLY A 128 3.63 20.01 11.98
CA GLY A 128 2.23 20.36 11.73
C GLY A 128 1.32 20.24 12.95
N ASP A 129 0.40 21.19 13.10
CA ASP A 129 -0.68 21.11 14.10
C ASP A 129 -1.77 20.13 13.71
N VAL A 130 -1.90 19.92 12.40
CA VAL A 130 -2.78 18.91 11.81
C VAL A 130 -1.91 17.84 11.16
N LEU A 131 -2.25 16.59 11.45
CA LEU A 131 -1.70 15.42 10.77
C LEU A 131 -2.83 14.76 9.99
N VAL A 132 -2.58 14.43 8.73
CA VAL A 132 -3.51 13.70 7.87
C VAL A 132 -2.88 12.38 7.47
N PHE A 133 -3.55 11.28 7.82
CA PHE A 133 -3.31 9.98 7.21
C PHE A 133 -4.14 9.83 5.94
N GLY A 134 -3.44 9.55 4.85
CA GLY A 134 -3.98 9.66 3.50
C GLY A 134 -4.56 8.40 2.92
N GLY A 135 -4.57 7.27 3.64
CA GLY A 135 -4.91 5.95 3.12
C GLY A 135 -3.95 4.86 3.58
N ASP A 136 -4.47 3.64 3.69
CA ASP A 136 -3.76 2.41 4.07
C ASP A 136 -2.90 2.59 5.31
N GLU A 137 -3.58 2.72 6.44
CA GLU A 137 -2.92 2.91 7.73
C GLU A 137 -2.45 1.59 8.37
N VAL A 138 -2.57 0.45 7.69
CA VAL A 138 -2.14 -0.86 8.20
C VAL A 138 -1.96 -1.90 7.09
N TYR A 139 -0.95 -2.76 7.24
CA TYR A 139 -0.74 -3.92 6.37
C TYR A 139 -0.53 -5.21 7.18
N PRO A 140 -0.82 -6.40 6.61
CA PRO A 140 -1.43 -6.61 5.30
C PRO A 140 -2.95 -6.42 5.32
N THR A 141 -3.59 -6.46 6.48
CA THR A 141 -5.05 -6.37 6.61
C THR A 141 -5.42 -5.77 7.95
N ALA A 142 -6.48 -4.96 7.99
CA ALA A 142 -6.98 -4.38 9.23
C ALA A 142 -7.27 -5.40 10.35
N SER A 143 -6.79 -5.06 11.55
CA SER A 143 -7.23 -5.52 12.86
C SER A 143 -6.71 -4.55 13.92
N VAL A 144 -7.34 -4.52 15.09
CA VAL A 144 -6.89 -3.66 16.20
C VAL A 144 -5.43 -3.95 16.58
N GLU A 145 -5.03 -5.22 16.58
CA GLU A 145 -3.67 -5.66 16.91
C GLU A 145 -2.65 -5.22 15.87
N GLU A 146 -2.98 -5.32 14.57
CA GLU A 146 -2.09 -4.87 13.50
C GLU A 146 -1.94 -3.36 13.50
N TYR A 147 -3.04 -2.60 13.66
CA TYR A 147 -2.95 -1.14 13.82
C TYR A 147 -2.09 -0.77 15.02
N GLN A 148 -2.29 -1.43 16.16
CA GLN A 148 -1.53 -1.12 17.36
C GLN A 148 -0.03 -1.30 17.12
N ALA A 149 0.36 -2.47 16.60
CA ALA A 149 1.76 -2.83 16.43
C ALA A 149 2.46 -2.07 15.28
N ARG A 150 1.73 -1.71 14.23
CA ARG A 150 2.32 -1.21 12.98
C ARG A 150 2.15 0.28 12.75
N THR A 151 1.18 0.92 13.42
CA THR A 151 0.86 2.34 13.22
C THR A 151 0.78 3.09 14.52
N VAL A 152 0.02 2.59 15.51
CA VAL A 152 -0.18 3.34 16.74
C VAL A 152 1.10 3.45 17.55
N VAL A 153 1.70 2.32 17.94
CA VAL A 153 2.93 2.31 18.74
C VAL A 153 4.06 3.06 18.05
N PRO A 154 4.33 2.88 16.73
CA PRO A 154 5.37 3.67 16.06
C PRO A 154 5.20 5.19 16.20
N TYR A 155 3.99 5.71 15.99
CA TYR A 155 3.77 7.16 16.08
C TYR A 155 3.72 7.67 17.53
N GLU A 156 3.24 6.84 18.46
CA GLU A 156 3.27 7.15 19.90
C GLU A 156 4.70 7.25 20.42
N ASP A 157 5.54 6.26 20.07
CA ASP A 157 6.95 6.21 20.45
C ASP A 157 7.79 7.27 19.71
N ALA A 158 7.29 7.81 18.59
CA ALA A 158 7.97 8.82 17.78
C ALA A 158 7.77 10.27 18.29
N LEU A 159 6.77 10.52 19.15
CA LEU A 159 6.49 11.88 19.60
C LEU A 159 7.66 12.46 20.40
N ASN A 160 8.26 13.53 19.87
CA ASN A 160 9.16 14.37 20.64
C ASN A 160 8.34 15.20 21.63
N ARG A 161 8.70 15.22 22.92
CA ARG A 161 7.87 15.88 23.94
C ARG A 161 7.91 17.42 23.90
N ARG A 162 8.86 18.00 23.16
CA ARG A 162 8.87 19.43 22.83
C ARG A 162 7.83 19.81 21.77
N ARG A 163 7.26 18.82 21.08
CA ARG A 163 6.18 19.04 20.11
C ARG A 163 4.84 18.83 20.79
N HIS A 164 3.89 19.71 20.47
CA HIS A 164 2.50 19.46 20.82
C HIS A 164 1.94 18.26 20.03
N ARG A 165 0.88 17.64 20.55
CA ARG A 165 0.22 16.52 19.88
C ARG A 165 -0.64 17.03 18.72
N PRO A 166 -0.39 16.61 17.47
CA PRO A 166 -1.21 17.05 16.35
C PRO A 166 -2.64 16.53 16.48
N HIS A 167 -3.57 17.27 15.90
CA HIS A 167 -4.89 16.75 15.62
C HIS A 167 -4.84 15.85 14.38
N LEU A 168 -5.25 14.59 14.54
CA LEU A 168 -5.22 13.60 13.49
C LEU A 168 -6.56 13.50 12.76
N PHE A 169 -6.48 13.50 11.44
CA PHE A 169 -7.52 13.06 10.53
C PHE A 169 -7.00 11.92 9.66
N ALA A 170 -7.87 11.02 9.21
CA ALA A 170 -7.50 9.87 8.42
C ALA A 170 -8.56 9.58 7.35
N VAL A 171 -8.14 9.11 6.19
CA VAL A 171 -8.99 8.60 5.11
C VAL A 171 -8.65 7.13 4.92
N PRO A 172 -9.61 6.19 4.94
CA PRO A 172 -9.29 4.78 4.78
C PRO A 172 -8.90 4.43 3.34
N GLY A 173 -7.91 3.55 3.20
CA GLY A 173 -7.57 2.85 1.97
C GLY A 173 -8.14 1.43 1.91
N ASN A 174 -7.79 0.68 0.87
CA ASN A 174 -8.33 -0.67 0.66
C ASN A 174 -7.91 -1.65 1.76
N HIS A 175 -6.73 -1.50 2.36
CA HIS A 175 -6.26 -2.38 3.44
C HIS A 175 -7.00 -2.15 4.75
N ASP A 176 -7.49 -0.93 4.98
CA ASP A 176 -8.32 -0.55 6.12
C ASP A 176 -9.74 -1.13 6.02
N TRP A 177 -10.23 -1.32 4.79
CA TRP A 177 -11.55 -1.87 4.49
C TRP A 177 -11.65 -3.39 4.64
N TYR A 178 -10.53 -4.12 4.77
CA TYR A 178 -10.55 -5.59 4.84
C TYR A 178 -11.27 -6.18 6.07
N ASP A 179 -11.56 -5.39 7.11
CA ASP A 179 -12.39 -5.80 8.24
C ASP A 179 -13.79 -5.14 8.27
N GLY A 180 -14.20 -4.53 7.16
CA GLY A 180 -15.45 -3.77 7.08
C GLY A 180 -15.37 -2.41 7.79
N LEU A 181 -14.17 -1.80 7.85
CA LEU A 181 -13.87 -0.50 8.45
C LEU A 181 -14.06 -0.44 9.98
N VAL A 182 -14.18 -1.60 10.64
CA VAL A 182 -14.50 -1.67 12.08
C VAL A 182 -13.35 -1.14 12.92
N SER A 183 -12.12 -1.60 12.63
CA SER A 183 -10.94 -1.18 13.39
C SER A 183 -10.58 0.28 13.12
N PHE A 184 -10.68 0.71 11.85
CA PHE A 184 -10.47 2.11 11.45
C PHE A 184 -11.42 3.05 12.22
N THR A 185 -12.73 2.81 12.17
CA THR A 185 -13.73 3.67 12.86
C THR A 185 -13.49 3.70 14.37
N ARG A 186 -13.08 2.57 14.97
CA ARG A 186 -12.75 2.53 16.41
C ARG A 186 -11.54 3.40 16.77
N LEU A 187 -10.53 3.46 15.93
CA LEU A 187 -9.29 4.20 16.21
C LEU A 187 -9.40 5.67 15.83
N PHE A 188 -9.88 5.96 14.62
CA PHE A 188 -9.82 7.29 14.04
C PHE A 188 -11.11 8.10 14.18
N CYS A 189 -12.26 7.44 14.31
CA CYS A 189 -13.58 8.08 14.27
C CYS A 189 -14.29 8.19 15.64
N GLN A 190 -13.56 8.10 16.76
CA GLN A 190 -14.15 8.11 18.11
C GLN A 190 -13.68 9.29 18.98
N GLY A 191 -12.98 10.28 18.40
CA GLY A 191 -12.44 11.41 19.18
C GLY A 191 -11.46 10.96 20.27
N ARG A 192 -10.68 9.92 19.98
CA ARG A 192 -9.75 9.29 20.93
C ARG A 192 -8.48 10.12 21.09
N PHE A 193 -7.87 9.90 22.24
CA PHE A 193 -6.59 10.48 22.61
C PHE A 193 -5.55 9.36 22.69
N SER A 194 -4.47 9.48 21.92
CA SER A 194 -3.28 8.64 22.03
C SER A 194 -2.14 9.44 22.66
N SER A 195 -1.02 8.78 22.97
CA SER A 195 0.16 9.52 23.43
C SER A 195 0.77 10.37 22.32
N GLY A 196 0.56 10.01 21.04
CA GLY A 196 1.12 10.68 19.86
C GLY A 196 0.21 11.72 19.20
N TRP A 197 -1.12 11.58 19.24
CA TRP A 197 -2.07 12.46 18.55
C TRP A 197 -3.46 12.47 19.20
N ARG A 198 -4.34 13.32 18.68
CA ARG A 198 -5.76 13.39 19.07
C ARG A 198 -6.67 13.38 17.85
N THR A 199 -7.58 12.41 17.76
CA THR A 199 -8.52 12.35 16.64
C THR A 199 -9.71 13.28 16.86
N GLN A 200 -10.28 13.81 15.78
CA GLN A 200 -11.43 14.73 15.83
C GLN A 200 -12.64 14.23 15.02
N GLN A 201 -12.38 13.48 13.94
CA GLN A 201 -13.44 12.97 13.08
C GLN A 201 -14.28 11.90 13.78
N ARG A 202 -15.50 11.75 13.28
CA ARG A 202 -16.50 10.75 13.68
C ARG A 202 -17.00 9.89 12.51
N ARG A 203 -16.53 10.21 11.31
CA ARG A 203 -16.81 9.52 10.06
C ARG A 203 -15.50 9.28 9.32
N SER A 204 -15.49 8.40 8.33
CA SER A 204 -14.33 8.09 7.50
C SER A 204 -13.96 9.17 6.48
N TYR A 205 -14.78 10.20 6.36
CA TYR A 205 -14.55 11.39 5.54
C TYR A 205 -14.72 12.66 6.39
N PHE A 206 -14.05 13.73 5.97
CA PHE A 206 -14.02 14.99 6.71
C PHE A 206 -13.75 16.20 5.82
N ALA A 207 -14.00 17.39 6.37
CA ALA A 207 -13.63 18.67 5.78
C ALA A 207 -12.96 19.55 6.82
N LEU A 208 -11.85 20.17 6.46
CA LEU A 208 -11.13 21.15 7.27
C LEU A 208 -11.25 22.51 6.59
N LYS A 209 -11.64 23.53 7.37
CA LYS A 209 -11.49 24.93 6.97
C LYS A 209 -10.13 25.40 7.50
N LEU A 210 -9.26 25.82 6.60
CA LEU A 210 -7.88 26.25 6.90
C LEU A 210 -7.78 27.77 6.76
N PRO A 211 -6.69 28.39 7.25
CA PRO A 211 -6.45 29.81 7.05
C PRO A 211 -6.49 30.23 5.58
N HIS A 212 -6.72 31.52 5.35
CA HIS A 212 -6.51 32.15 4.05
C HIS A 212 -7.38 31.61 2.89
N GLY A 213 -8.56 31.07 3.20
CA GLY A 213 -9.52 30.56 2.20
C GLY A 213 -9.17 29.17 1.67
N TRP A 214 -8.31 28.43 2.37
CA TRP A 214 -7.99 27.05 2.01
C TRP A 214 -8.93 26.06 2.70
N TRP A 215 -9.21 24.97 1.99
CA TRP A 215 -9.99 23.85 2.50
C TRP A 215 -9.27 22.54 2.18
N LEU A 216 -9.35 21.58 3.10
CA LEU A 216 -8.89 20.21 2.87
C LEU A 216 -10.05 19.25 3.04
N LEU A 217 -10.33 18.47 2.00
CA LEU A 217 -11.41 17.49 1.96
C LEU A 217 -10.82 16.09 1.89
N GLY A 218 -11.17 15.22 2.84
CA GLY A 218 -10.77 13.81 2.85
C GLY A 218 -11.95 12.91 2.51
N THR A 219 -11.83 12.08 1.45
CA THR A 219 -12.94 11.27 0.93
C THR A 219 -12.73 9.78 1.16
N ASP A 220 -13.77 9.06 1.57
CA ASP A 220 -13.75 7.59 1.66
C ASP A 220 -14.39 6.96 0.41
N MET A 221 -13.56 6.36 -0.43
CA MET A 221 -13.95 5.81 -1.72
C MET A 221 -14.28 4.30 -1.66
N GLN A 222 -14.16 3.63 -0.51
CA GLN A 222 -14.35 2.17 -0.39
C GLN A 222 -13.50 1.33 -1.39
N LEU A 223 -13.69 0.01 -1.41
CA LEU A 223 -13.02 -0.94 -2.31
C LEU A 223 -13.41 -0.79 -3.79
N GLU A 224 -14.59 -0.23 -4.10
CA GLU A 224 -15.07 -0.10 -5.49
C GLU A 224 -14.83 1.30 -6.09
N SER A 225 -14.18 2.18 -5.31
CA SER A 225 -14.00 3.60 -5.63
C SER A 225 -15.32 4.37 -5.76
N ASP A 226 -16.28 4.10 -4.86
CA ASP A 226 -17.61 4.71 -4.83
C ASP A 226 -17.90 5.65 -3.65
N LEU A 227 -18.55 6.79 -3.94
CA LEU A 227 -19.02 7.75 -2.95
C LEU A 227 -20.50 7.52 -2.66
N ASP A 228 -20.82 7.17 -1.42
CA ASP A 228 -22.21 7.00 -1.01
C ASP A 228 -23.01 8.32 -1.02
N ALA A 229 -24.33 8.22 -1.15
CA ALA A 229 -25.21 9.38 -1.20
C ALA A 229 -25.11 10.30 0.05
N PRO A 230 -24.93 9.80 1.29
CA PRO A 230 -24.65 10.65 2.44
C PRO A 230 -23.37 11.48 2.32
N GLN A 231 -22.28 10.90 1.83
CA GLN A 231 -21.01 11.59 1.64
C GLN A 231 -21.10 12.64 0.53
N VAL A 232 -21.79 12.36 -0.58
CA VAL A 232 -22.09 13.36 -1.62
C VAL A 232 -22.86 14.54 -1.03
N ARG A 233 -23.94 14.29 -0.27
CA ARG A 233 -24.71 15.35 0.39
C ARG A 233 -23.90 16.13 1.41
N PHE A 234 -22.97 15.47 2.11
CA PHE A 234 -22.04 16.14 3.02
C PHE A 234 -21.16 17.13 2.26
N PHE A 235 -20.51 16.71 1.18
CA PHE A 235 -19.64 17.60 0.40
C PHE A 235 -20.40 18.70 -0.34
N GLN A 236 -21.64 18.47 -0.77
CA GLN A 236 -22.52 19.54 -1.30
C GLN A 236 -22.76 20.64 -0.26
N LYS A 237 -23.03 20.26 1.01
CA LYS A 237 -23.20 21.23 2.10
C LYS A 237 -21.91 21.99 2.41
N VAL A 238 -20.76 21.30 2.37
CA VAL A 238 -19.45 21.93 2.56
C VAL A 238 -19.15 22.92 1.43
N ALA A 239 -19.39 22.54 0.18
CA ALA A 239 -19.18 23.40 -0.99
C ALA A 239 -20.03 24.68 -0.93
N ALA A 240 -21.27 24.58 -0.43
CA ALA A 240 -22.15 25.73 -0.21
C ALA A 240 -21.64 26.72 0.85
N CYS A 241 -20.70 26.32 1.72
CA CYS A 241 -20.07 27.20 2.71
C CYS A 241 -18.77 27.84 2.24
N MET A 242 -18.28 27.50 1.04
CA MET A 242 -17.03 28.04 0.49
C MET A 242 -17.30 29.34 -0.29
N GLU A 243 -16.36 30.28 -0.24
CA GLU A 243 -16.37 31.48 -1.08
C GLU A 243 -15.77 31.20 -2.47
N ASP A 244 -16.07 32.04 -3.47
CA ASP A 244 -15.61 31.81 -4.86
C ASP A 244 -14.08 31.86 -5.02
N THR A 245 -13.40 32.52 -4.09
CA THR A 245 -11.94 32.61 -4.03
C THR A 245 -11.29 31.47 -3.25
N ASP A 246 -12.09 30.64 -2.56
CA ASP A 246 -11.59 29.54 -1.76
C ASP A 246 -10.97 28.44 -2.63
N ARG A 247 -9.97 27.76 -2.06
CA ARG A 247 -9.19 26.71 -2.73
C ARG A 247 -9.29 25.40 -2.00
N VAL A 248 -9.27 24.31 -2.77
CA VAL A 248 -9.44 22.97 -2.23
C VAL A 248 -8.18 22.13 -2.44
N ILE A 249 -7.76 21.47 -1.36
CA ILE A 249 -6.88 20.30 -1.33
C ILE A 249 -7.78 19.08 -1.20
N LEU A 250 -7.78 18.21 -2.20
CA LEU A 250 -8.55 16.97 -2.20
C LEU A 250 -7.65 15.80 -1.85
N CYS A 251 -7.98 15.09 -0.78
CA CYS A 251 -7.22 13.99 -0.21
C CYS A 251 -7.99 12.67 -0.37
N ASN A 252 -7.42 11.75 -1.15
CA ASN A 252 -8.03 10.45 -1.45
C ASN A 252 -7.02 9.33 -1.16
N ALA A 253 -7.47 8.16 -0.73
CA ALA A 253 -6.57 7.02 -0.58
C ALA A 253 -5.87 6.64 -1.88
N GLU A 254 -6.60 6.62 -2.99
CA GLU A 254 -6.10 6.13 -4.26
C GLU A 254 -5.96 7.23 -5.33
N PRO A 255 -4.91 7.19 -6.16
CA PRO A 255 -4.70 8.13 -7.25
C PRO A 255 -5.55 7.71 -8.44
N ALA A 256 -6.88 7.91 -8.37
CA ALA A 256 -7.79 7.44 -9.42
C ALA A 256 -7.43 8.01 -10.81
N TRP A 257 -6.81 9.20 -10.86
CA TRP A 257 -6.30 9.81 -12.10
C TRP A 257 -5.16 9.00 -12.77
N ILE A 258 -4.45 8.13 -12.04
CA ILE A 258 -3.49 7.18 -12.61
C ILE A 258 -4.22 5.90 -13.03
N LYS A 259 -5.09 5.36 -12.16
CA LYS A 259 -5.83 4.11 -12.44
C LYS A 259 -6.66 4.22 -13.72
N GLN A 260 -7.36 5.34 -13.92
CA GLN A 260 -8.16 5.64 -15.12
C GLN A 260 -7.35 5.58 -16.43
N GLN A 261 -6.10 6.08 -16.44
CA GLN A 261 -5.29 6.11 -17.65
C GLN A 261 -4.70 4.73 -18.00
N VAL A 262 -4.52 3.86 -17.01
CA VAL A 262 -3.86 2.56 -17.17
C VAL A 262 -4.86 1.43 -17.41
N MET A 263 -6.05 1.52 -16.83
CA MET A 263 -7.13 0.57 -17.00
C MET A 263 -8.41 1.29 -17.42
N PRO A 264 -8.49 1.79 -18.68
CA PRO A 264 -9.73 2.29 -19.23
C PRO A 264 -10.65 1.09 -19.55
N HIS A 265 -11.19 0.40 -18.53
CA HIS A 265 -12.14 -0.67 -18.79
C HIS A 265 -13.47 -0.08 -19.27
N ALA A 266 -13.87 -0.53 -20.46
CA ALA A 266 -15.15 -0.28 -21.08
C ALA A 266 -16.30 -0.67 -20.14
N GLY A 267 -17.22 0.27 -19.89
CA GLY A 267 -18.51 -0.01 -19.25
C GLY A 267 -18.84 0.81 -17.99
N ARG A 268 -17.90 1.59 -17.43
CA ARG A 268 -18.22 2.51 -16.34
C ARG A 268 -18.66 3.87 -16.89
N GLY A 269 -19.89 4.27 -16.56
CA GLY A 269 -20.53 5.45 -17.08
C GLY A 269 -20.04 6.74 -16.43
N PHE A 270 -20.49 7.89 -16.93
CA PHE A 270 -20.17 9.24 -16.41
C PHE A 270 -20.50 9.44 -14.91
N LEU A 271 -21.35 8.56 -14.33
CA LEU A 271 -21.71 8.53 -12.91
C LEU A 271 -20.68 7.80 -12.02
N ASP A 272 -19.80 6.96 -12.58
CA ASP A 272 -18.81 6.17 -11.83
C ASP A 272 -17.45 6.89 -11.68
N ASN A 273 -17.35 8.13 -12.18
CA ASN A 273 -16.16 8.98 -12.05
C ASN A 273 -16.28 9.88 -10.83
N ASN A 274 -16.24 9.31 -9.63
CA ASN A 274 -16.54 10.01 -8.38
C ASN A 274 -15.65 11.24 -8.09
N ILE A 275 -14.40 11.25 -8.57
CA ILE A 275 -13.54 12.45 -8.46
C ILE A 275 -13.94 13.52 -9.47
N ASP A 276 -14.17 13.19 -10.75
CA ASP A 276 -14.65 14.17 -11.73
C ASP A 276 -16.04 14.67 -11.35
N PHE A 277 -16.89 13.83 -10.77
CA PHE A 277 -18.19 14.19 -10.23
C PHE A 277 -18.04 15.16 -9.05
N LEU A 278 -17.19 14.84 -8.07
CA LEU A 278 -16.87 15.77 -6.99
C LEU A 278 -16.33 17.09 -7.53
N GLU A 279 -15.34 17.07 -8.42
CA GLU A 279 -14.70 18.27 -8.97
C GLU A 279 -15.69 19.12 -9.78
N ARG A 280 -16.38 18.51 -10.76
CA ARG A 280 -17.18 19.23 -11.76
C ARG A 280 -18.61 19.50 -11.31
N LYS A 281 -19.21 18.60 -10.54
CA LYS A 281 -20.65 18.65 -10.19
C LYS A 281 -20.91 19.03 -8.74
N VAL A 282 -20.00 18.74 -7.80
CA VAL A 282 -20.20 19.06 -6.37
C VAL A 282 -19.44 20.32 -5.96
N LEU A 283 -18.14 20.38 -6.19
CA LEU A 283 -17.29 21.45 -5.72
C LEU A 283 -17.47 22.71 -6.56
N GLY A 284 -17.70 22.57 -7.89
CA GLY A 284 -17.91 23.71 -8.80
C GLY A 284 -16.74 24.70 -8.81
N LYS A 285 -15.59 24.31 -8.24
CA LYS A 285 -14.42 25.12 -7.90
C LYS A 285 -13.17 24.31 -8.21
N LYS A 286 -12.12 24.98 -8.69
CA LYS A 286 -10.88 24.31 -9.10
C LYS A 286 -10.13 23.76 -7.88
N VAL A 287 -10.12 22.44 -7.73
CA VAL A 287 -9.19 21.75 -6.83
C VAL A 287 -7.77 22.15 -7.24
N SER A 288 -7.01 22.71 -6.29
CA SER A 288 -5.66 23.20 -6.54
C SER A 288 -4.63 22.09 -6.34
N ILE A 289 -4.90 21.18 -5.40
CA ILE A 289 -4.02 20.04 -5.10
C ILE A 289 -4.85 18.79 -4.94
N PHE A 290 -4.43 17.72 -5.61
CA PHE A 290 -4.89 16.36 -5.37
C PHE A 290 -3.77 15.61 -4.65
N LEU A 291 -4.08 15.02 -3.50
CA LEU A 291 -3.19 14.18 -2.71
C LEU A 291 -3.71 12.74 -2.72
N ALA A 292 -2.82 11.79 -2.94
CA ALA A 292 -3.15 10.37 -2.77
C ALA A 292 -1.97 9.49 -2.36
N GLY A 293 -2.31 8.31 -1.87
CA GLY A 293 -1.43 7.19 -1.55
C GLY A 293 -1.52 6.05 -2.57
N ASP A 294 -1.66 4.81 -2.09
CA ASP A 294 -1.86 3.52 -2.78
C ASP A 294 -0.69 3.08 -3.68
N LEU A 295 0.00 4.04 -4.27
CA LEU A 295 1.26 3.85 -4.95
C LEU A 295 2.38 4.28 -4.01
N HIS A 296 3.18 3.31 -3.56
CA HIS A 296 4.10 3.48 -2.43
C HIS A 296 5.40 4.23 -2.77
N HIS A 297 5.28 5.36 -3.46
CA HIS A 297 6.36 6.22 -3.92
C HIS A 297 5.90 7.68 -3.93
N TYR A 298 6.83 8.61 -4.19
CA TYR A 298 6.48 9.98 -4.49
C TYR A 298 6.36 10.17 -6.00
N ARG A 299 5.33 10.86 -6.47
CA ARG A 299 5.21 11.27 -7.87
C ARG A 299 4.38 12.55 -7.97
N ARG A 300 4.94 13.59 -8.59
CA ARG A 300 4.25 14.87 -8.80
C ARG A 300 4.00 15.18 -10.26
N HIS A 301 2.76 15.53 -10.56
CA HIS A 301 2.37 16.10 -11.83
C HIS A 301 1.80 17.50 -11.66
N GLU A 302 2.04 18.35 -12.65
CA GLU A 302 1.63 19.74 -12.66
C GLU A 302 1.10 20.15 -14.03
N ASP A 303 0.03 20.95 -14.06
CA ASP A 303 -0.50 21.54 -15.29
C ASP A 303 -0.07 23.01 -15.49
N ALA A 304 -0.43 23.60 -16.63
CA ALA A 304 -0.09 24.99 -16.95
C ALA A 304 -0.74 26.02 -16.02
N ASP A 305 -1.84 25.66 -15.33
CA ASP A 305 -2.53 26.50 -14.36
C ASP A 305 -1.86 26.44 -12.95
N GLY A 306 -0.82 25.61 -12.80
CA GLY A 306 -0.13 25.38 -11.53
C GLY A 306 -0.87 24.44 -10.57
N ARG A 307 -1.88 23.69 -11.05
CA ARG A 307 -2.54 22.66 -10.24
C ARG A 307 -1.64 21.47 -10.07
N GLN A 308 -1.68 20.86 -8.89
CA GLN A 308 -0.80 19.76 -8.51
C GLN A 308 -1.59 18.47 -8.35
N LYS A 309 -1.08 17.35 -8.87
CA LYS A 309 -1.49 16.01 -8.43
C LYS A 309 -0.27 15.28 -7.89
N ILE A 310 -0.31 14.96 -6.61
CA ILE A 310 0.82 14.42 -5.86
C ILE A 310 0.42 13.06 -5.30
N VAL A 311 1.16 12.04 -5.69
CA VAL A 311 1.18 10.75 -5.02
C VAL A 311 2.28 10.81 -3.97
N ALA A 312 1.96 10.51 -2.72
CA ALA A 312 2.88 10.50 -1.58
C ALA A 312 2.62 9.30 -0.66
N GLY A 313 2.74 8.09 -1.21
CA GLY A 313 2.51 6.82 -0.50
C GLY A 313 3.75 6.25 0.19
N GLY A 314 4.66 7.11 0.65
CA GLY A 314 5.93 6.67 1.21
C GLY A 314 5.93 6.42 2.71
N GLY A 315 4.79 6.31 3.37
CA GLY A 315 4.67 6.40 4.83
C GLY A 315 5.23 5.22 5.61
N GLY A 316 5.31 4.04 5.00
CA GLY A 316 5.83 2.84 5.66
C GLY A 316 5.80 1.58 4.80
N ALA A 317 4.91 1.52 3.80
CA ALA A 317 4.74 0.41 2.86
C ALA A 317 5.98 0.12 2.01
N PHE A 318 6.12 -1.11 1.52
CA PHE A 318 7.19 -1.48 0.59
C PHE A 318 7.15 -0.56 -0.65
N LEU A 319 8.29 -0.20 -1.22
CA LEU A 319 8.34 0.68 -2.39
C LEU A 319 7.60 0.08 -3.60
N HIS A 320 6.79 0.88 -4.32
CA HIS A 320 6.28 0.55 -5.66
C HIS A 320 7.17 1.08 -6.78
N PRO A 321 7.08 0.53 -8.02
CA PRO A 321 7.83 1.07 -9.14
C PRO A 321 7.42 2.51 -9.47
N THR A 322 8.39 3.37 -9.81
CA THR A 322 8.12 4.71 -10.36
C THR A 322 8.22 4.77 -11.87
N HIS A 323 8.83 3.78 -12.52
CA HIS A 323 8.89 3.70 -13.99
C HIS A 323 7.63 3.09 -14.61
N LEU A 324 6.74 2.54 -13.79
CA LEU A 324 5.45 2.00 -14.18
C LEU A 324 4.38 2.38 -13.15
N PRO A 325 3.13 2.66 -13.58
CA PRO A 325 2.73 2.82 -14.98
C PRO A 325 3.40 4.04 -15.65
N LYS A 326 3.55 4.00 -16.99
CA LYS A 326 4.10 5.10 -17.80
C LYS A 326 3.03 6.18 -17.97
N VAL A 327 3.05 7.16 -17.07
CA VAL A 327 2.00 8.18 -16.97
C VAL A 327 2.63 9.58 -16.91
N ASP A 328 3.66 9.81 -17.73
CA ASP A 328 4.46 11.03 -17.67
C ASP A 328 3.68 12.26 -18.19
N ARG A 329 2.74 12.03 -19.11
CA ARG A 329 1.76 13.02 -19.58
C ARG A 329 0.36 12.51 -19.36
N ARG A 330 -0.56 13.41 -19.00
CA ARG A 330 -1.96 13.07 -18.71
C ARG A 330 -2.95 14.03 -19.37
N PRO A 331 -4.22 13.62 -19.49
CA PRO A 331 -5.31 14.53 -19.80
C PRO A 331 -5.35 15.75 -18.88
N GLY A 332 -5.80 16.89 -19.40
CA GLY A 332 -5.83 18.16 -18.68
C GLY A 332 -4.49 18.90 -18.61
N GLY A 333 -3.49 18.50 -19.41
CA GLY A 333 -2.22 19.21 -19.53
C GLY A 333 -1.23 18.95 -18.40
N PHE A 334 -1.47 17.92 -17.57
CA PHE A 334 -0.57 17.57 -16.48
C PHE A 334 0.67 16.82 -16.98
N GLU A 335 1.83 17.29 -16.58
CA GLU A 335 3.13 16.70 -16.89
C GLU A 335 3.86 16.28 -15.61
N LEU A 336 4.57 15.16 -15.68
CA LEU A 336 5.42 14.67 -14.60
C LEU A 336 6.56 15.66 -14.37
N LYS A 337 6.70 16.10 -13.11
CA LYS A 337 7.79 16.99 -12.69
C LYS A 337 8.87 16.24 -11.92
N GLU A 338 8.47 15.38 -10.98
CA GLU A 338 9.41 14.62 -10.17
C GLU A 338 8.84 13.27 -9.69
N CYS A 339 9.72 12.29 -9.44
CA CYS A 339 9.39 11.03 -8.79
C CYS A 339 10.51 10.51 -7.88
N TYR A 340 10.13 9.88 -6.77
CA TYR A 340 11.08 9.35 -5.79
C TYR A 340 10.80 7.88 -5.50
N PRO A 341 11.71 6.94 -5.85
CA PRO A 341 12.99 7.16 -6.54
C PRO A 341 12.85 7.59 -8.00
N PRO A 342 13.91 8.14 -8.63
CA PRO A 342 13.95 8.34 -10.08
C PRO A 342 13.63 7.06 -10.84
N GLN A 343 12.91 7.17 -11.96
CA GLN A 343 12.44 6.02 -12.75
C GLN A 343 13.57 5.03 -13.11
N ARG A 344 14.76 5.54 -13.47
CA ARG A 344 15.94 4.71 -13.78
C ARG A 344 16.41 3.89 -12.58
N THR A 345 16.38 4.48 -11.38
CA THR A 345 16.71 3.79 -10.14
C THR A 345 15.67 2.71 -9.84
N SER A 346 14.39 3.03 -10.01
CA SER A 346 13.31 2.05 -9.89
C SER A 346 13.48 0.86 -10.85
N GLN A 347 13.80 1.10 -12.13
CA GLN A 347 14.09 0.05 -13.11
C GLN A 347 15.27 -0.83 -12.67
N ARG A 348 16.36 -0.24 -12.17
CA ARG A 348 17.53 -0.98 -11.68
C ARG A 348 17.19 -1.87 -10.49
N LEU A 349 16.33 -1.40 -9.58
CA LEU A 349 15.91 -2.18 -8.41
C LEU A 349 15.19 -3.48 -8.79
N THR A 350 14.56 -3.54 -9.97
CA THR A 350 13.84 -4.74 -10.43
C THR A 350 14.75 -5.95 -10.59
N TRP A 351 16.04 -5.76 -10.89
CA TRP A 351 17.03 -6.85 -11.00
C TRP A 351 17.19 -7.65 -9.70
N ARG A 352 16.82 -7.05 -8.56
CA ARG A 352 16.78 -7.77 -7.28
C ARG A 352 15.74 -8.89 -7.25
N ASN A 353 14.80 -8.96 -8.19
CA ASN A 353 13.92 -10.12 -8.35
C ASN A 353 14.71 -11.41 -8.65
N LEU A 354 15.94 -11.34 -9.17
CA LEU A 354 16.79 -12.54 -9.29
C LEU A 354 17.24 -13.10 -7.93
N LEU A 355 17.16 -12.30 -6.87
CA LEU A 355 17.41 -12.71 -5.48
C LEU A 355 16.14 -13.24 -4.78
N PHE A 356 15.05 -13.48 -5.51
CA PHE A 356 13.80 -13.98 -4.95
C PHE A 356 13.98 -15.17 -4.00
N PRO A 357 14.81 -16.19 -4.30
CA PRO A 357 15.00 -17.34 -3.39
C PRO A 357 15.49 -16.94 -1.99
N VAL A 358 16.30 -15.88 -1.91
CA VAL A 358 16.89 -15.38 -0.66
C VAL A 358 15.95 -14.39 0.03
N LEU A 359 15.25 -13.56 -0.73
CA LEU A 359 14.33 -12.55 -0.18
C LEU A 359 13.04 -13.17 0.37
N ASN A 360 12.61 -14.31 -0.17
CA ASN A 360 11.34 -14.96 0.18
C ASN A 360 11.54 -16.41 0.67
N PRO A 361 12.22 -16.64 1.81
CA PRO A 361 12.66 -17.97 2.23
C PRO A 361 11.50 -18.97 2.48
N TRP A 362 10.35 -18.51 2.96
CA TRP A 362 9.18 -19.39 3.16
C TRP A 362 8.52 -19.79 1.84
N PHE A 363 8.51 -18.89 0.85
CA PHE A 363 8.10 -19.24 -0.51
C PHE A 363 9.10 -20.24 -1.12
N SER A 364 10.40 -20.06 -0.87
CA SER A 364 11.44 -21.01 -1.28
C SER A 364 11.24 -22.38 -0.68
N ALA A 365 11.00 -22.48 0.63
CA ALA A 365 10.69 -23.75 1.27
C ALA A 365 9.44 -24.41 0.67
N PHE A 366 8.37 -23.63 0.43
CA PHE A 366 7.16 -24.11 -0.23
C PHE A 366 7.42 -24.67 -1.63
N MET A 367 8.18 -23.95 -2.46
CA MET A 367 8.53 -24.42 -3.81
C MET A 367 9.43 -25.65 -3.78
N GLY A 368 10.31 -25.76 -2.79
CA GLY A 368 11.08 -26.98 -2.53
C GLY A 368 10.17 -28.18 -2.31
N VAL A 369 9.13 -28.05 -1.48
CA VAL A 369 8.16 -29.13 -1.24
C VAL A 369 7.41 -29.49 -2.53
N ILE A 370 6.93 -28.50 -3.28
CA ILE A 370 6.21 -28.74 -4.55
C ILE A 370 7.10 -29.50 -5.55
N TYR A 371 8.36 -29.10 -5.70
CA TYR A 371 9.31 -29.74 -6.61
C TYR A 371 9.68 -31.15 -6.15
N THR A 372 9.82 -31.37 -4.84
CA THR A 372 10.02 -32.71 -4.29
C THR A 372 8.83 -33.61 -4.56
N LEU A 373 7.59 -33.14 -4.38
CA LEU A 373 6.40 -33.94 -4.66
C LEU A 373 6.26 -34.28 -6.15
N LEU A 374 6.54 -33.30 -7.03
CA LEU A 374 6.59 -33.52 -8.48
C LEU A 374 7.64 -34.57 -8.86
N GLY A 375 8.85 -34.45 -8.30
CA GLY A 375 9.97 -35.35 -8.58
C GLY A 375 9.83 -36.73 -7.95
N TRP A 376 9.18 -36.85 -6.79
CA TRP A 376 8.97 -38.11 -6.08
C TRP A 376 8.16 -39.10 -6.92
N GLY A 377 7.04 -38.65 -7.48
CA GLY A 377 6.18 -39.48 -8.33
C GLY A 377 6.90 -40.00 -9.58
N ILE A 378 7.91 -39.26 -10.06
CA ILE A 378 8.74 -39.62 -11.21
C ILE A 378 9.84 -40.60 -10.79
N ALA A 379 10.54 -40.30 -9.68
CA ALA A 379 11.62 -41.13 -9.16
C ALA A 379 11.15 -42.55 -8.79
N ALA A 380 9.94 -42.68 -8.25
CA ALA A 380 9.33 -43.98 -7.96
C ALA A 380 9.25 -44.86 -9.22
N ASN A 381 8.73 -44.32 -10.33
CA ASN A 381 8.61 -45.04 -11.60
C ASN A 381 9.97 -45.34 -12.25
N LEU A 382 10.98 -44.47 -12.07
CA LEU A 382 12.33 -44.69 -12.62
C LEU A 382 13.08 -45.82 -11.88
N ASN A 383 12.85 -45.97 -10.58
CA ASN A 383 13.52 -46.95 -9.73
C ASN A 383 13.05 -48.40 -9.99
N GLU A 384 11.90 -48.60 -10.64
CA GLU A 384 11.41 -49.93 -11.01
C GLU A 384 12.12 -50.53 -12.24
N GLY A 385 12.83 -49.72 -13.04
CA GLY A 385 13.32 -50.15 -14.36
C GLY A 385 14.81 -49.95 -14.69
N ALA A 386 15.55 -49.05 -14.01
CA ALA A 386 16.89 -48.64 -14.46
C ALA A 386 18.03 -48.93 -13.46
N VAL A 387 19.09 -49.58 -13.94
CA VAL A 387 20.35 -49.83 -13.19
C VAL A 387 21.38 -48.70 -13.41
N GLY A 388 21.08 -47.71 -14.27
CA GLY A 388 21.96 -46.60 -14.63
C GLY A 388 21.30 -45.22 -14.59
N ALA A 389 22.06 -44.17 -14.91
CA ALA A 389 21.54 -42.81 -14.97
C ALA A 389 20.45 -42.69 -16.06
N PRO A 390 19.23 -42.23 -15.73
CA PRO A 390 18.15 -42.17 -16.70
C PRO A 390 18.43 -41.09 -17.76
N SER A 391 18.08 -41.39 -18.99
CA SER A 391 17.96 -40.39 -20.04
C SER A 391 16.82 -39.42 -19.73
N PHE A 392 16.90 -38.19 -20.27
CA PHE A 392 15.83 -37.21 -20.08
C PHE A 392 14.47 -37.69 -20.63
N ARG A 393 14.48 -38.52 -21.68
CA ARG A 393 13.27 -39.12 -22.25
C ARG A 393 12.59 -40.08 -21.26
N GLU A 394 13.35 -40.87 -20.52
CA GLU A 394 12.81 -41.77 -19.49
C GLU A 394 12.17 -40.98 -18.34
N VAL A 395 12.76 -39.85 -17.93
CA VAL A 395 12.18 -38.94 -16.92
C VAL A 395 10.82 -38.39 -17.39
N ILE A 396 10.72 -37.98 -18.66
CA ILE A 396 9.45 -37.53 -19.25
C ILE A 396 8.42 -38.67 -19.24
N ASN A 397 8.79 -39.87 -19.70
CA ASN A 397 7.88 -41.01 -19.73
C ASN A 397 7.40 -41.38 -18.32
N ALA A 398 8.30 -41.39 -17.34
CA ALA A 398 7.96 -41.64 -15.94
C ALA A 398 7.02 -40.57 -15.36
N ALA A 399 7.19 -39.30 -15.75
CA ALA A 399 6.27 -38.23 -15.38
C ALA A 399 4.88 -38.40 -16.01
N LEU A 400 4.80 -38.83 -17.28
CA LEU A 400 3.53 -39.10 -17.97
C LEU A 400 2.79 -40.32 -17.40
N GLN A 401 3.51 -41.25 -16.78
CA GLN A 401 2.92 -42.42 -16.09
C GLN A 401 2.55 -42.12 -14.63
N SER A 402 3.05 -41.02 -14.07
CA SER A 402 2.77 -40.63 -12.69
C SER A 402 1.53 -39.73 -12.61
N THR A 403 0.37 -40.33 -12.32
CA THR A 403 -0.89 -39.58 -12.13
C THR A 403 -0.73 -38.44 -11.12
N GLY A 404 0.01 -38.66 -10.02
CA GLY A 404 0.29 -37.64 -9.01
C GLY A 404 1.07 -36.45 -9.59
N SER A 405 2.16 -36.72 -10.33
CA SER A 405 2.94 -35.65 -10.97
C SER A 405 2.16 -34.92 -12.06
N LEU A 406 1.28 -35.59 -12.81
CA LEU A 406 0.39 -34.96 -13.79
C LEU A 406 -0.61 -34.00 -13.12
N VAL A 407 -1.28 -34.44 -12.05
CA VAL A 407 -2.25 -33.61 -11.32
C VAL A 407 -1.56 -32.42 -10.67
N LEU A 408 -0.40 -32.63 -10.02
CA LEU A 408 0.38 -31.53 -9.44
C LEU A 408 0.90 -30.57 -10.52
N GLY A 409 1.39 -31.09 -11.65
CA GLY A 409 1.86 -30.27 -12.78
C GLY A 409 0.74 -29.42 -13.37
N ALA A 410 -0.45 -29.99 -13.56
CA ALA A 410 -1.64 -29.25 -13.96
C ALA A 410 -2.02 -28.20 -12.92
N GLY A 411 -1.97 -28.52 -11.63
CA GLY A 411 -2.21 -27.58 -10.54
C GLY A 411 -1.25 -26.38 -10.56
N VAL A 412 0.04 -26.60 -10.82
CA VAL A 412 1.05 -25.53 -10.98
C VAL A 412 0.71 -24.64 -12.18
N VAL A 413 0.32 -25.23 -13.32
CA VAL A 413 -0.09 -24.46 -14.50
C VAL A 413 -1.35 -23.63 -14.23
N LEU A 414 -2.37 -24.22 -13.60
CA LEU A 414 -3.59 -23.47 -13.25
C LEU A 414 -3.32 -22.36 -12.23
N GLY A 415 -2.46 -22.62 -11.24
CA GLY A 415 -2.05 -21.62 -10.24
C GLY A 415 -1.30 -20.44 -10.86
N THR A 416 -0.39 -20.70 -11.79
CA THR A 416 0.35 -19.65 -12.52
C THR A 416 -0.54 -18.88 -13.50
N VAL A 417 -1.55 -19.51 -14.10
CA VAL A 417 -2.61 -18.83 -14.87
C VAL A 417 -3.48 -17.94 -13.98
N ALA A 418 -3.82 -18.39 -12.78
CA ALA A 418 -4.55 -17.57 -11.82
C ALA A 418 -3.72 -16.35 -11.38
N PHE A 419 -2.42 -16.56 -11.14
CA PHE A 419 -1.46 -15.53 -10.74
C PHE A 419 -1.17 -14.50 -11.84
N ALA A 420 -1.17 -14.88 -13.12
CA ALA A 420 -0.80 -14.00 -14.21
C ALA A 420 -1.63 -12.71 -14.31
N ASP A 421 -0.96 -11.60 -14.66
CA ASP A 421 -1.57 -10.28 -14.78
C ASP A 421 -2.52 -10.20 -16.00
N GLY A 422 -3.75 -9.76 -15.75
CA GLY A 422 -4.80 -9.58 -16.76
C GLY A 422 -4.78 -8.25 -17.51
N ARG A 423 -3.87 -7.31 -17.19
CA ARG A 423 -3.83 -5.95 -17.78
C ARG A 423 -3.82 -5.89 -19.30
N ARG A 424 -3.24 -6.90 -19.97
CA ARG A 424 -3.20 -7.00 -21.44
C ARG A 424 -4.32 -7.86 -22.04
N GLY A 425 -5.34 -8.18 -21.23
CA GLY A 425 -6.50 -8.96 -21.62
C GLY A 425 -6.43 -10.45 -21.25
N PRO A 426 -7.56 -11.17 -21.41
CA PRO A 426 -7.71 -12.55 -20.94
C PRO A 426 -6.83 -13.55 -21.70
N LEU A 427 -6.57 -13.32 -22.99
CA LEU A 427 -5.67 -14.17 -23.79
C LEU A 427 -4.23 -14.07 -23.30
N TRP A 428 -3.75 -12.85 -23.03
CA TRP A 428 -2.42 -12.64 -22.45
C TRP A 428 -2.30 -13.33 -21.09
N LYS A 429 -3.28 -13.13 -20.19
CA LYS A 429 -3.29 -13.78 -18.87
C LYS A 429 -3.10 -15.30 -18.98
N LYS A 430 -3.88 -15.94 -19.84
CA LYS A 430 -3.78 -17.39 -20.09
C LYS A 430 -2.42 -17.77 -20.65
N ALA A 431 -1.96 -17.08 -21.70
CA ALA A 431 -0.69 -17.40 -22.36
C ALA A 431 0.53 -17.23 -21.43
N ALA A 432 0.64 -16.07 -20.76
CA ALA A 432 1.73 -15.78 -19.82
C ALA A 432 1.74 -16.76 -18.65
N GLY A 433 0.56 -17.07 -18.10
CA GLY A 433 0.42 -18.06 -17.03
C GLY A 433 0.81 -19.47 -17.45
N VAL A 434 0.35 -19.94 -18.62
CA VAL A 434 0.73 -21.26 -19.16
C VAL A 434 2.23 -21.34 -19.40
N VAL A 435 2.85 -20.33 -20.02
CA VAL A 435 4.30 -20.30 -20.23
C VAL A 435 5.05 -20.34 -18.90
N HIS A 436 4.61 -19.58 -17.90
CA HIS A 436 5.20 -19.58 -16.56
C HIS A 436 5.07 -20.95 -15.87
N GLY A 437 3.89 -21.57 -15.92
CA GLY A 437 3.64 -22.90 -15.35
C GLY A 437 4.44 -24.00 -16.06
N LEU A 438 4.50 -23.97 -17.39
CA LEU A 438 5.32 -24.90 -18.17
C LEU A 438 6.81 -24.73 -17.89
N ALA A 439 7.29 -23.50 -17.63
CA ALA A 439 8.66 -23.26 -17.20
C ALA A 439 8.96 -23.92 -15.84
N HIS A 440 8.01 -23.89 -14.89
CA HIS A 440 8.14 -24.62 -13.63
C HIS A 440 8.18 -26.15 -13.83
N VAL A 441 7.28 -26.70 -14.65
CA VAL A 441 7.25 -28.15 -14.95
C VAL A 441 8.55 -28.58 -15.62
N ALA A 442 9.02 -27.84 -16.63
CA ALA A 442 10.29 -28.12 -17.30
C ALA A 442 11.48 -28.06 -16.33
N ALA A 443 11.52 -27.04 -15.46
CA ALA A 443 12.56 -26.92 -14.44
C ALA A 443 12.53 -28.08 -13.43
N ALA A 444 11.35 -28.53 -13.02
CA ALA A 444 11.20 -29.68 -12.13
C ALA A 444 11.69 -30.97 -12.81
N LEU A 445 11.33 -31.21 -14.07
CA LEU A 445 11.81 -32.38 -14.83
C LEU A 445 13.33 -32.37 -15.01
N LEU A 446 13.93 -31.22 -15.34
CA LEU A 446 15.38 -31.08 -15.46
C LEU A 446 16.09 -31.30 -14.12
N LEU A 447 15.51 -30.79 -13.03
CA LEU A 447 16.05 -31.02 -11.69
C LEU A 447 15.96 -32.49 -11.31
N THR A 448 14.83 -33.15 -11.54
CA THR A 448 14.67 -34.59 -11.29
C THR A 448 15.67 -35.39 -12.10
N TRP A 449 15.83 -35.09 -13.39
CA TRP A 449 16.84 -35.73 -14.23
C TRP A 449 18.26 -35.58 -13.67
N GLY A 450 18.66 -34.36 -13.29
CA GLY A 450 19.97 -34.09 -12.70
C GLY A 450 20.18 -34.83 -11.38
N VAL A 451 19.19 -34.83 -10.49
CA VAL A 451 19.25 -35.55 -9.21
C VAL A 451 19.34 -37.06 -9.44
N SER A 452 18.53 -37.62 -10.34
CA SER A 452 18.58 -39.05 -10.65
C SER A 452 19.91 -39.46 -11.28
N ALA A 453 20.51 -38.62 -12.12
CA ALA A 453 21.83 -38.87 -12.69
C ALA A 453 22.93 -38.87 -11.62
N ILE A 454 22.87 -37.97 -10.63
CA ILE A 454 23.78 -37.92 -9.49
C ILE A 454 23.56 -39.12 -8.55
N ALA A 455 22.31 -39.54 -8.35
CA ALA A 455 21.96 -40.63 -7.45
C ALA A 455 22.25 -42.03 -8.03
N ALA A 456 22.39 -42.15 -9.36
CA ALA A 456 22.57 -43.45 -10.02
C ALA A 456 23.88 -44.17 -9.65
N PRO A 457 25.06 -43.51 -9.61
CA PRO A 457 26.29 -44.16 -9.12
C PRO A 457 26.20 -44.62 -7.66
N LEU A 458 25.52 -43.86 -6.80
CA LEU A 458 25.29 -44.25 -5.40
C LEU A 458 24.34 -45.44 -5.25
N ALA A 459 23.48 -45.68 -6.25
CA ALA A 459 22.56 -46.82 -6.29
C ALA A 459 23.28 -48.14 -6.58
N ALA A 460 24.40 -48.10 -7.31
CA ALA A 460 25.19 -49.29 -7.62
C ALA A 460 25.90 -49.86 -6.37
N GLU A 461 26.29 -49.01 -5.42
CA GLU A 461 26.90 -49.43 -4.15
C GLU A 461 25.87 -49.76 -3.06
N LEU A 462 24.68 -49.16 -3.09
CA LEU A 462 23.62 -49.36 -2.10
C LEU A 462 22.34 -49.88 -2.79
N GLN A 463 22.20 -51.21 -2.89
CA GLN A 463 20.94 -51.87 -3.23
C GLN A 463 19.83 -51.35 -2.30
N TRP A 464 18.80 -50.70 -2.86
CA TRP A 464 17.62 -50.14 -2.17
C TRP A 464 17.90 -49.63 -0.75
N SER A 465 18.58 -48.50 -0.64
CA SER A 465 18.80 -47.87 0.66
C SER A 465 17.91 -46.65 0.84
N LEU A 466 17.25 -46.58 2.01
CA LEU A 466 16.61 -45.37 2.52
C LEU A 466 17.51 -44.13 2.39
N ARG A 467 18.85 -44.30 2.38
CA ARG A 467 19.83 -43.24 2.23
C ARG A 467 19.81 -42.59 0.85
N ARG A 468 19.64 -43.36 -0.24
CA ARG A 468 19.58 -42.84 -1.62
C ARG A 468 18.32 -42.00 -1.83
N ASP A 469 17.17 -42.51 -1.40
CA ASP A 469 15.89 -41.81 -1.54
C ASP A 469 15.85 -40.56 -0.67
N PHE A 470 16.41 -40.65 0.55
CA PHE A 470 16.58 -39.49 1.42
C PHE A 470 17.49 -38.43 0.80
N LEU A 471 18.65 -38.81 0.25
CA LEU A 471 19.56 -37.88 -0.43
C LEU A 471 18.89 -37.24 -1.66
N SER A 472 18.20 -38.03 -2.47
CA SER A 472 17.48 -37.54 -3.66
C SER A 472 16.36 -36.57 -3.27
N GLY A 473 15.60 -36.90 -2.22
CA GLY A 473 14.58 -36.02 -1.66
C GLY A 473 15.17 -34.70 -1.13
N LEU A 474 16.34 -34.74 -0.47
CA LEU A 474 17.03 -33.55 0.01
C LEU A 474 17.54 -32.67 -1.14
N LEU A 475 18.11 -33.28 -2.19
CA LEU A 475 18.58 -32.57 -3.38
C LEU A 475 17.41 -31.96 -4.17
N LEU A 476 16.28 -32.66 -4.29
CA LEU A 476 15.05 -32.13 -4.88
C LEU A 476 14.48 -30.98 -4.05
N LEU A 477 14.49 -31.10 -2.72
CA LEU A 477 13.99 -30.06 -1.82
C LEU A 477 14.84 -28.80 -1.91
N GLY A 478 16.15 -28.94 -1.77
CA GLY A 478 17.09 -27.82 -1.85
C GLY A 478 17.16 -27.20 -3.25
N GLY A 479 17.22 -28.04 -4.29
CA GLY A 479 17.21 -27.59 -5.68
C GLY A 479 15.90 -26.90 -6.05
N GLY A 480 14.76 -27.44 -5.60
CA GLY A 480 13.44 -26.84 -5.80
C GLY A 480 13.27 -25.52 -5.06
N ALA A 481 13.81 -25.42 -3.84
CA ALA A 481 13.81 -24.18 -3.06
C ALA A 481 14.70 -23.09 -3.66
N LEU A 482 15.68 -23.44 -4.49
CA LEU A 482 16.50 -22.48 -5.23
C LEU A 482 15.90 -22.14 -6.60
N VAL A 483 15.62 -23.16 -7.40
CA VAL A 483 15.21 -23.02 -8.81
C VAL A 483 13.78 -22.52 -8.95
N GLY A 484 12.85 -23.05 -8.15
CA GLY A 484 11.43 -22.67 -8.22
C GLY A 484 11.21 -21.16 -8.03
N PRO A 485 11.66 -20.54 -6.93
CA PRO A 485 11.51 -19.11 -6.73
C PRO A 485 12.34 -18.27 -7.70
N LEU A 486 13.46 -18.78 -8.21
CA LEU A 486 14.23 -18.09 -9.25
C LEU A 486 13.42 -17.99 -10.56
N VAL A 487 12.67 -19.02 -10.94
CA VAL A 487 11.75 -18.97 -12.09
C VAL A 487 10.72 -17.85 -11.90
N VAL A 488 10.14 -17.73 -10.70
CA VAL A 488 9.22 -16.62 -10.37
C VAL A 488 9.92 -15.27 -10.47
N GLY A 489 11.13 -15.15 -9.93
CA GLY A 489 11.93 -13.93 -10.00
C GLY A 489 12.23 -13.48 -11.43
N VAL A 490 12.62 -14.40 -12.31
CA VAL A 490 12.83 -14.14 -13.75
C VAL A 490 11.51 -13.76 -14.42
N TYR A 491 10.42 -14.48 -14.13
CA TYR A 491 9.09 -14.17 -14.65
C TYR A 491 8.66 -12.74 -14.30
N LEU A 492 8.80 -12.34 -13.03
CA LEU A 492 8.43 -10.99 -12.57
C LEU A 492 9.32 -9.91 -13.20
N LEU A 493 10.64 -10.15 -13.30
CA LEU A 493 11.59 -9.22 -13.93
C LEU A 493 11.23 -8.94 -15.39
N LEU A 494 10.96 -9.99 -16.17
CA LEU A 494 10.60 -9.88 -17.59
C LEU A 494 9.18 -9.32 -17.77
N SER A 495 8.21 -9.81 -17.00
CA SER A 495 6.83 -9.33 -17.01
C SER A 495 6.76 -7.84 -16.79
N LEU A 496 7.51 -7.32 -15.82
CA LEU A 496 7.54 -5.92 -15.49
C LEU A 496 8.21 -5.09 -16.57
N ASN A 497 9.48 -5.37 -16.88
CA ASN A 497 10.28 -4.46 -17.71
C ASN A 497 9.97 -4.58 -19.21
N VAL A 498 9.57 -5.76 -19.69
CA VAL A 498 9.29 -5.99 -21.12
C VAL A 498 7.80 -5.83 -21.40
N PHE A 499 6.94 -6.34 -20.52
CA PHE A 499 5.51 -6.41 -20.76
C PHE A 499 4.69 -5.39 -19.95
N SER A 500 5.30 -4.65 -19.02
CA SER A 500 4.59 -3.68 -18.15
C SER A 500 3.47 -4.31 -17.32
N CYS A 501 3.66 -5.58 -16.93
CA CYS A 501 2.78 -6.37 -16.09
C CYS A 501 3.41 -6.62 -14.72
N HIS A 502 2.61 -6.97 -13.71
CA HIS A 502 3.09 -7.29 -12.36
C HIS A 502 3.89 -6.19 -11.61
N PRO A 503 3.54 -4.89 -11.70
CA PRO A 503 4.26 -3.85 -10.95
C PRO A 503 4.16 -4.04 -9.43
N ASN A 504 3.01 -4.52 -8.94
CA ASN A 504 2.80 -4.76 -7.53
C ASN A 504 3.59 -5.99 -7.06
N GLU A 505 3.39 -7.14 -7.70
CA GLU A 505 4.02 -8.41 -7.31
C GLU A 505 5.54 -8.37 -7.42
N ALA A 506 6.08 -7.70 -8.44
CA ALA A 506 7.52 -7.59 -8.64
C ALA A 506 8.24 -6.69 -7.62
N PHE A 507 7.52 -5.84 -6.89
CA PHE A 507 8.09 -4.97 -5.85
C PHE A 507 7.71 -5.41 -4.44
N SER A 508 6.54 -6.01 -4.26
CA SER A 508 6.16 -6.64 -2.98
C SER A 508 7.04 -7.84 -2.67
N SER A 509 7.55 -8.55 -3.70
CA SER A 509 8.56 -9.62 -3.56
C SER A 509 9.90 -9.13 -3.02
N LEU A 510 10.19 -7.83 -3.15
CA LEU A 510 11.44 -7.22 -2.74
C LEU A 510 11.34 -6.60 -1.35
N SER A 511 10.11 -6.36 -0.86
CA SER A 511 9.77 -5.68 0.40
C SER A 511 10.68 -4.49 0.71
N ILE A 512 10.95 -3.66 -0.31
CA ILE A 512 11.96 -2.58 -0.21
C ILE A 512 11.50 -1.56 0.84
N PRO A 513 12.20 -1.43 1.98
CA PRO A 513 11.74 -0.58 3.07
C PRO A 513 12.35 0.82 3.01
N ASP A 514 13.00 1.15 1.90
CA ASP A 514 13.69 2.42 1.64
C ASP A 514 12.83 3.31 0.70
N TRP A 515 13.31 4.51 0.37
CA TRP A 515 12.60 5.48 -0.48
C TRP A 515 11.25 5.93 0.10
N LYS A 516 11.26 6.28 1.39
CA LYS A 516 10.08 6.76 2.11
C LYS A 516 9.89 8.25 1.91
N ASN A 517 8.65 8.72 2.07
CA ASN A 517 8.32 10.12 1.91
C ASN A 517 7.05 10.51 2.66
N PHE A 518 6.92 11.81 2.93
CA PHE A 518 5.70 12.46 3.37
C PHE A 518 5.70 13.92 2.88
N LEU A 519 4.57 14.60 3.01
CA LEU A 519 4.46 16.02 2.67
C LEU A 519 4.27 16.85 3.92
N ARG A 520 4.98 17.97 4.00
CA ARG A 520 4.75 19.01 4.99
C ARG A 520 4.25 20.27 4.28
N LEU A 521 3.12 20.79 4.72
CA LEU A 521 2.44 21.92 4.12
C LEU A 521 2.50 23.09 5.08
N HIS A 522 2.78 24.27 4.53
CA HIS A 522 2.85 25.52 5.27
C HIS A 522 1.96 26.56 4.60
N PHE A 523 0.98 27.04 5.34
CA PHE A 523 0.17 28.21 4.99
C PHE A 523 0.78 29.40 5.72
N ASP A 524 1.46 30.26 4.98
CA ASP A 524 2.15 31.42 5.56
C ASP A 524 1.21 32.59 5.84
N THR A 525 1.76 33.66 6.42
CA THR A 525 1.05 34.88 6.80
C THR A 525 0.44 35.64 5.61
N GLU A 526 0.92 35.39 4.38
CA GLU A 526 0.41 36.00 3.15
C GLU A 526 -0.68 35.12 2.47
N GLY A 527 -0.91 33.92 3.01
CA GLY A 527 -1.85 32.93 2.49
C GLY A 527 -1.34 32.15 1.29
N GLN A 528 -0.02 32.17 1.07
CA GLN A 528 0.65 31.29 0.12
C GLN A 528 0.83 29.90 0.75
N LEU A 529 0.58 28.88 -0.05
CA LEU A 529 0.79 27.49 0.35
C LEU A 529 2.13 27.01 -0.20
N THR A 530 3.02 26.61 0.70
CA THR A 530 4.27 25.93 0.35
C THR A 530 4.19 24.45 0.75
N VAL A 531 4.45 23.56 -0.20
CA VAL A 531 4.55 22.11 0.04
C VAL A 531 6.01 21.70 0.03
N TYR A 532 6.45 21.03 1.09
CA TYR A 532 7.78 20.47 1.30
C TYR A 532 7.71 18.94 1.17
N PRO A 533 8.13 18.36 0.03
CA PRO A 533 8.20 16.91 -0.14
C PRO A 533 9.44 16.38 0.56
N VAL A 534 9.26 15.69 1.69
CA VAL A 534 10.37 15.17 2.50
C VAL A 534 10.59 13.70 2.19
N GLY A 535 11.82 13.31 1.89
CA GLY A 535 12.19 11.97 1.46
C GLY A 535 13.32 11.33 2.27
N PHE A 536 13.32 10.00 2.31
CA PHE A 536 14.34 9.15 2.92
C PHE A 536 14.88 8.17 1.90
N ARG A 537 16.16 8.28 1.55
CA ARG A 537 16.75 7.36 0.57
C ARG A 537 16.94 5.98 1.17
N ARG A 538 17.37 5.93 2.43
CA ARG A 538 17.51 4.72 3.23
C ARG A 538 17.15 5.02 4.67
N VAL A 539 16.14 4.32 5.19
CA VAL A 539 15.71 4.51 6.58
C VAL A 539 16.63 3.73 7.55
N PRO A 540 16.73 4.15 8.82
CA PRO A 540 17.49 3.44 9.84
C PRO A 540 16.99 2.02 10.08
N ARG A 541 17.92 1.10 10.35
CA ARG A 541 17.66 -0.31 10.72
C ARG A 541 18.14 -0.65 12.12
N LYS A 542 18.94 0.23 12.72
CA LYS A 542 19.37 0.12 14.12
C LYS A 542 18.84 1.31 14.90
N TRP A 543 18.31 1.01 16.07
CA TRP A 543 17.62 1.96 16.93
C TRP A 543 18.20 1.83 18.33
N LYS A 544 18.35 2.97 19.01
CA LYS A 544 18.69 3.04 20.42
C LYS A 544 17.63 3.85 21.16
N ARG A 545 17.55 3.72 22.47
CA ARG A 545 16.66 4.55 23.29
C ARG A 545 17.07 6.03 23.21
N GLY A 546 16.08 6.92 23.22
CA GLY A 546 16.30 8.35 23.41
C GLY A 546 17.07 8.62 24.71
N SER A 547 17.99 9.58 24.68
CA SER A 547 18.87 9.90 25.81
C SER A 547 18.22 10.85 26.82
N GLY A 548 17.36 11.74 26.34
CA GLY A 548 16.69 12.76 27.15
C GLY A 548 15.21 12.44 27.38
N PRO A 549 14.60 13.07 28.40
CA PRO A 549 13.16 12.94 28.66
C PRO A 549 12.29 13.54 27.54
N GLU A 550 12.87 14.40 26.72
CA GLU A 550 12.22 15.08 25.60
C GLU A 550 12.39 14.36 24.26
N ASP A 551 13.32 13.41 24.18
CA ASP A 551 13.59 12.65 22.96
C ASP A 551 12.46 11.65 22.70
N PRO A 552 12.23 11.27 21.43
CA PRO A 552 11.42 10.11 21.10
C PRO A 552 11.95 8.86 21.81
N VAL A 553 11.07 7.87 21.99
CA VAL A 553 11.42 6.63 22.68
C VAL A 553 12.60 5.93 22.01
N TRP A 554 12.65 5.97 20.67
CA TRP A 554 13.74 5.44 19.87
C TRP A 554 14.33 6.52 18.96
N VAL A 555 15.65 6.53 18.85
CA VAL A 555 16.38 7.38 17.92
C VAL A 555 17.28 6.51 17.03
N PRO A 556 17.58 6.95 15.79
CA PRO A 556 18.51 6.23 14.93
C PRO A 556 19.84 6.02 15.64
N ASP A 557 20.35 4.79 15.63
CA ASP A 557 21.67 4.47 16.17
C ASP A 557 22.74 5.01 15.20
N PRO A 558 23.67 5.88 15.64
CA PRO A 558 24.79 6.34 14.82
C PRO A 558 25.66 5.21 14.24
N ALA A 559 25.61 4.00 14.81
CA ALA A 559 26.28 2.83 14.27
C ALA A 559 25.67 2.31 12.94
N ASP A 560 24.46 2.76 12.55
CA ASP A 560 23.91 2.52 11.21
C ASP A 560 24.39 3.59 10.21
N THR A 561 25.64 3.49 9.79
CA THR A 561 26.29 4.43 8.87
C THR A 561 25.68 4.47 7.47
N ARG A 562 24.75 3.55 7.15
CA ARG A 562 24.11 3.49 5.84
C ARG A 562 22.78 4.25 5.79
N ALA A 563 22.17 4.53 6.94
CA ALA A 563 20.97 5.35 7.02
C ALA A 563 21.24 6.75 6.46
N THR A 564 20.27 7.31 5.75
CA THR A 564 20.37 8.69 5.24
C THR A 564 19.46 9.61 6.03
N PRO A 565 19.90 10.84 6.35
CA PRO A 565 19.02 11.83 6.96
C PRO A 565 17.87 12.20 6.00
N PRO A 566 16.72 12.66 6.52
CA PRO A 566 15.65 13.20 5.70
C PRO A 566 16.13 14.43 4.92
N ARG A 567 15.67 14.57 3.68
CA ARG A 567 15.97 15.70 2.79
C ARG A 567 14.76 16.05 1.95
N LEU A 568 14.75 17.23 1.32
CA LEU A 568 13.72 17.52 0.33
C LEU A 568 13.96 16.70 -0.94
N ILE A 569 12.89 16.13 -1.48
CA ILE A 569 12.93 15.35 -2.74
C ILE A 569 13.11 16.29 -3.93
N GLU A 570 12.50 17.47 -3.87
CA GLU A 570 12.61 18.56 -4.83
C GLU A 570 12.50 19.89 -4.07
N PRO A 571 12.88 21.04 -4.67
CA PRO A 571 12.68 22.33 -4.05
C PRO A 571 11.22 22.56 -3.61
N PRO A 572 10.97 23.37 -2.56
CA PRO A 572 9.61 23.60 -2.06
C PRO A 572 8.67 24.07 -3.18
N ILE A 573 7.49 23.46 -3.24
CA ILE A 573 6.48 23.73 -4.26
C ILE A 573 5.62 24.87 -3.74
N VAL A 574 5.77 26.04 -4.35
CA VAL A 574 5.04 27.24 -3.97
C VAL A 574 3.80 27.39 -4.83
N ILE A 575 2.64 27.41 -4.18
CA ILE A 575 1.34 27.56 -4.83
C ILE A 575 0.79 28.93 -4.47
N SER A 576 1.11 29.91 -5.31
CA SER A 576 0.66 31.28 -5.15
C SER A 576 -0.85 31.41 -5.32
N ARG A 577 -1.42 32.50 -4.77
CA ARG A 577 -2.80 32.92 -5.01
C ARG A 577 -3.01 33.38 -6.47
N THR A 578 -3.06 32.46 -7.41
CA THR A 578 -3.71 32.69 -8.70
C THR A 578 -5.21 32.95 -8.51
N LYS A 579 -5.76 33.99 -9.12
CA LYS A 579 -7.21 34.12 -9.30
C LYS A 579 -7.67 33.01 -10.26
N ALA A 580 -7.88 31.80 -9.75
CA ALA A 580 -8.53 30.76 -10.53
C ALA A 580 -9.95 31.26 -10.82
N LEU A 581 -10.25 31.58 -12.08
CA LEU A 581 -11.61 31.92 -12.47
C LEU A 581 -12.52 30.71 -12.18
N PRO A 582 -13.65 30.90 -11.47
CA PRO A 582 -14.57 29.82 -11.18
C PRO A 582 -15.06 29.19 -12.48
N VAL A 583 -15.01 27.86 -12.55
CA VAL A 583 -15.66 27.11 -13.63
C VAL A 583 -17.13 27.03 -13.26
N LYS A 584 -18.02 27.64 -14.04
CA LYS A 584 -19.47 27.51 -13.81
C LYS A 584 -19.80 26.01 -13.78
N PRO A 585 -20.42 25.48 -12.72
CA PRO A 585 -20.93 24.12 -12.74
C PRO A 585 -21.91 24.03 -13.91
N GLU A 586 -21.78 23.00 -14.74
CA GLU A 586 -22.72 22.75 -15.84
C GLU A 586 -24.13 22.54 -15.25
N THR A 587 -24.97 23.56 -15.35
CA THR A 587 -26.38 23.58 -14.91
C THR A 587 -27.29 22.86 -15.90
N GLY A 588 -26.88 21.72 -16.45
CA GLY A 588 -27.80 20.85 -17.17
C GLY A 588 -28.72 20.15 -16.16
N PRO A 589 -30.02 20.02 -16.42
CA PRO A 589 -30.88 19.22 -15.55
C PRO A 589 -30.31 17.80 -15.46
N PRO A 590 -30.47 17.12 -14.31
CA PRO A 590 -30.14 15.70 -14.24
C PRO A 590 -30.91 15.02 -15.39
N GLY A 591 -30.19 14.32 -16.27
CA GLY A 591 -30.85 13.30 -17.09
C GLY A 591 -31.63 12.41 -16.14
N PRO A 592 -32.85 11.97 -16.52
CA PRO A 592 -33.78 11.34 -15.60
C PRO A 592 -33.07 10.25 -14.82
N MET A 593 -33.13 10.33 -13.49
CA MET A 593 -32.84 9.19 -12.64
C MET A 593 -33.79 8.08 -13.09
N VAL A 594 -33.27 7.11 -13.84
CA VAL A 594 -33.93 5.83 -13.99
C VAL A 594 -33.80 5.17 -12.64
N MET A 595 -34.73 5.50 -11.74
CA MET A 595 -35.10 4.61 -10.66
C MET A 595 -35.49 3.32 -11.36
N MET A 596 -34.74 2.23 -11.16
CA MET A 596 -35.25 0.92 -11.52
C MET A 596 -36.53 0.73 -10.70
N GLU A 597 -37.67 0.91 -11.34
CA GLU A 597 -38.93 0.37 -10.84
C GLU A 597 -38.78 -1.15 -10.82
N ASP A 598 -39.18 -1.75 -9.70
CA ASP A 598 -39.21 -3.20 -9.48
C ASP A 598 -39.95 -3.90 -10.64
N GLU A 599 -39.20 -4.53 -11.55
CA GLU A 599 -39.79 -5.47 -12.50
C GLU A 599 -40.25 -6.72 -11.75
N HIS A 600 -41.55 -6.77 -11.45
CA HIS A 600 -42.26 -8.01 -11.21
C HIS A 600 -42.08 -8.96 -12.41
N PRO A 601 -41.79 -10.25 -12.19
CA PRO A 601 -41.70 -11.21 -13.28
C PRO A 601 -43.09 -11.43 -13.91
N PRO A 602 -43.24 -11.41 -15.23
CA PRO A 602 -44.51 -11.74 -15.86
C PRO A 602 -44.78 -13.23 -15.66
N GLY A 603 -45.93 -13.53 -15.08
CA GLY A 603 -46.44 -14.88 -14.97
C GLY A 603 -46.65 -15.50 -16.36
N GLY A 604 -46.06 -16.67 -16.56
CA GLY A 604 -46.42 -17.60 -17.63
C GLY A 604 -47.28 -18.69 -17.03
N ALA A 605 -48.55 -18.74 -17.44
CA ALA A 605 -49.45 -19.85 -17.20
C ALA A 605 -49.18 -21.00 -18.18
N VAL A 606 -49.32 -22.22 -17.64
CA VAL A 606 -49.38 -23.56 -18.29
C VAL A 606 -48.07 -24.14 -18.78
#